data_AF-A0A822EIM2-F1
#
_entry.id   AF-A0A822EIM2-F1
#
_cell.length_a   1.000
_cell.length_b   1.000
_cell.length_c   1.000
_cell.angle_alpha   90.00
_cell.angle_beta   90.00
_cell.angle_gamma   90.00
#
_symmetry.space_group_name_H-M   'P 1'
#
loop_
_entity.id
_entity.type
_entity.pdbx_description
1 polymer ?
#
loop_
_entity_poly.entity_id
_entity_poly.type
_entity_poly.pdbx_seq_one_letter_code
_entity_poly.pdbx_strand_id
1 'polypeptide(L)'
;IDLYIDGRLFVLTNDNFRVIDEIPLSVIEGTEDTMFVLGACWHARASRLVQHFHGQLSGLIIEQNEELQRSSNCIRECHQYLDIPDVQSKPNVEFISNSNRSMWILRTDTAKSYEDLLKHIVYRNTFEPIGPYGQRKIIIRTGVKCLGEVNTHDLPIFTRYISIDEPKIPIKIELKADTNYIVPEDAINRGIYLFRTLSIYTNAMKKSQGDISDCTLITQPSLSNTEQIIVPQVSNLKKQVSNEGVMISGIESIDAYQSLLRQIAYISRTPITYVDRTFTLSCVGLYDKVFTNEIRVRVRIEKQMVPSAPVAAVLSNKLVVDNDQTRDNIFNVNEEESRMQQNKS
;
A
#
# COMPACT_ATOMS: atom_id res chain seq x y z
N ILE A 1 -12.51 15.43 -20.94
CA ILE A 1 -11.16 15.98 -20.66
C ILE A 1 -11.31 17.42 -20.22
N ASP A 2 -10.77 17.75 -19.05
CA ASP A 2 -10.67 19.12 -18.57
C ASP A 2 -9.21 19.57 -18.59
N LEU A 3 -8.94 20.73 -19.19
CA LEU A 3 -7.62 21.36 -19.15
C LEU A 3 -7.65 22.50 -18.14
N TYR A 4 -6.67 22.53 -17.25
CA TYR A 4 -6.46 23.63 -16.31
C TYR A 4 -5.17 24.35 -16.65
N ILE A 5 -5.22 25.67 -16.75
CA ILE A 5 -4.05 26.54 -16.88
C ILE A 5 -3.98 27.41 -15.63
N ASP A 6 -2.87 27.34 -14.91
CA ASP A 6 -2.68 28.01 -13.62
C ASP A 6 -3.83 27.71 -12.63
N GLY A 7 -4.32 26.46 -12.65
CA GLY A 7 -5.41 25.99 -11.80
C GLY A 7 -6.80 26.52 -12.16
N ARG A 8 -6.97 27.22 -13.28
CA ARG A 8 -8.29 27.67 -13.79
C ARG A 8 -8.74 26.78 -14.93
N LEU A 9 -10.01 26.39 -14.91
CA LEU A 9 -10.62 25.64 -16.00
C LEU A 9 -10.48 26.46 -17.29
N PHE A 10 -9.80 25.88 -18.28
CA PHE A 10 -9.63 26.49 -19.57
C PHE A 10 -10.93 26.33 -20.37
N VAL A 11 -11.62 27.44 -20.61
CA VAL A 11 -12.89 27.44 -21.35
C VAL A 11 -12.60 27.45 -22.84
N LEU A 12 -13.04 26.40 -23.54
CA LEU A 12 -12.91 26.29 -24.98
C LEU A 12 -13.79 27.36 -25.67
N THR A 13 -13.19 28.08 -26.62
CA THR A 13 -13.87 29.03 -27.50
C THR A 13 -13.53 28.69 -28.95
N ASN A 14 -14.24 29.27 -29.92
CA ASN A 14 -13.95 29.01 -31.33
C ASN A 14 -12.58 29.56 -31.79
N ASP A 15 -11.96 30.43 -30.99
CA ASP A 15 -10.71 31.13 -31.31
C ASP A 15 -9.48 30.53 -30.60
N ASN A 16 -9.64 29.48 -29.79
CA ASN A 16 -8.54 28.82 -29.09
C ASN A 16 -8.29 27.38 -29.57
N PHE A 17 -7.14 26.82 -29.17
CA PHE A 17 -6.71 25.49 -29.59
C PHE A 17 -7.67 24.41 -29.06
N ARG A 18 -7.91 23.37 -29.88
CA ARG A 18 -8.78 22.27 -29.51
C ARG A 18 -8.05 21.32 -28.58
N VAL A 19 -8.64 21.06 -27.41
CA VAL A 19 -8.26 19.93 -26.55
C VAL A 19 -9.02 18.71 -27.06
N ILE A 20 -8.29 17.73 -27.60
CA ILE A 20 -8.87 16.52 -28.19
C ILE A 20 -8.63 15.36 -27.24
N ASP A 21 -9.66 14.53 -27.08
CA ASP A 21 -9.55 13.23 -26.42
C ASP A 21 -9.02 12.20 -27.42
N GLU A 22 -7.74 11.88 -27.31
CA GLU A 22 -7.22 10.69 -27.98
C GLU A 22 -7.59 9.48 -27.15
N ILE A 23 -8.58 8.73 -27.64
CA ILE A 23 -8.96 7.42 -27.10
C ILE A 23 -7.67 6.59 -26.97
N PRO A 24 -7.38 6.00 -25.79
CA PRO A 24 -6.20 5.17 -25.65
C PRO A 24 -6.24 4.07 -26.71
N LEU A 25 -5.09 3.84 -27.36
CA LEU A 25 -4.91 2.71 -28.26
C LEU A 25 -5.44 1.47 -27.56
N SER A 26 -6.32 0.72 -28.25
CA SER A 26 -6.88 -0.53 -27.76
C SER A 26 -5.76 -1.39 -27.20
N VAL A 27 -5.96 -2.03 -26.05
CA VAL A 27 -4.99 -3.01 -25.52
C VAL A 27 -4.75 -4.05 -26.62
N ILE A 28 -3.57 -4.03 -27.23
CA ILE A 28 -3.17 -5.01 -28.22
C ILE A 28 -2.63 -6.20 -27.43
N GLU A 29 -3.33 -7.34 -27.48
CA GLU A 29 -2.82 -8.57 -26.87
C GLU A 29 -1.43 -8.90 -27.45
N GLY A 30 -0.43 -9.01 -26.58
CA GLY A 30 0.96 -9.33 -26.95
C GLY A 30 1.93 -8.14 -27.03
N THR A 31 1.51 -6.91 -26.74
CA THR A 31 2.46 -5.79 -26.54
C THR A 31 2.77 -5.64 -25.05
N GLU A 32 3.81 -6.31 -24.56
CA GLU A 32 4.25 -6.19 -23.16
C GLU A 32 5.00 -4.89 -22.87
N ASP A 33 5.46 -4.16 -23.90
CA ASP A 33 6.30 -2.97 -23.74
C ASP A 33 5.63 -1.71 -24.29
N THR A 34 5.04 -0.90 -23.42
CA THR A 34 4.64 0.48 -23.74
C THR A 34 5.67 1.45 -23.17
N MET A 35 6.07 2.45 -23.96
CA MET A 35 7.04 3.47 -23.54
C MET A 35 6.37 4.84 -23.45
N PHE A 36 6.41 5.44 -22.27
CA PHE A 36 6.04 6.84 -22.08
C PHE A 36 7.23 7.75 -22.45
N VAL A 37 6.97 8.77 -23.28
CA VAL A 37 7.98 9.74 -23.70
C VAL A 37 7.51 11.14 -23.33
N LEU A 38 8.35 11.91 -22.64
CA LEU A 38 8.12 13.31 -22.32
C LEU A 38 8.96 14.21 -23.23
N GLY A 39 8.33 15.24 -23.81
CA GLY A 39 9.04 16.28 -24.55
C GLY A 39 9.46 15.92 -25.98
N ALA A 40 8.90 14.88 -26.57
CA ALA A 40 9.02 14.58 -28.01
C ALA A 40 7.87 13.69 -28.46
N CYS A 41 7.57 13.67 -29.76
CA CYS A 41 6.55 12.82 -30.37
C CYS A 41 7.21 11.64 -31.09
N TRP A 42 6.73 10.41 -30.87
CA TRP A 42 7.18 9.24 -31.61
C TRP A 42 6.49 9.14 -32.97
N HIS A 43 7.26 9.19 -34.05
CA HIS A 43 6.73 9.03 -35.40
C HIS A 43 7.01 7.63 -35.95
N ALA A 44 5.99 6.76 -35.92
CA ALA A 44 6.13 5.34 -36.28
C ALA A 44 6.72 5.09 -37.66
N ARG A 45 6.29 5.82 -38.70
CA ARG A 45 6.79 5.66 -40.08
C ARG A 45 8.27 6.00 -40.24
N ALA A 46 8.76 6.94 -39.45
CA ALA A 46 10.15 7.39 -39.48
C ALA A 46 11.02 6.71 -38.41
N SER A 47 10.40 5.87 -37.57
CA SER A 47 11.03 5.16 -36.44
C SER A 47 11.94 6.05 -35.60
N ARG A 48 11.52 7.30 -35.36
CA ARG A 48 12.29 8.30 -34.61
C ARG A 48 11.41 9.28 -33.85
N LEU A 49 11.99 9.88 -32.82
CA LEU A 49 11.41 11.02 -32.12
C LEU A 49 11.53 12.30 -32.97
N VAL A 50 10.46 13.08 -32.97
CA VAL A 50 10.32 14.37 -33.67
C VAL A 50 9.64 15.40 -32.76
N GLN A 51 9.55 16.66 -33.19
CA GLN A 51 8.84 17.73 -32.45
C GLN A 51 9.30 17.85 -30.99
N HIS A 52 10.61 17.98 -30.80
CA HIS A 52 11.18 18.08 -29.47
C HIS A 52 10.70 19.36 -28.78
N PHE A 53 10.31 19.22 -27.51
CA PHE A 53 10.02 20.32 -26.62
C PHE A 53 11.33 21.01 -26.25
N HIS A 54 11.33 22.34 -26.35
CA HIS A 54 12.46 23.18 -25.95
C HIS A 54 12.00 24.14 -24.85
N GLY A 55 12.41 23.85 -23.62
CA GLY A 55 12.01 24.61 -22.44
C GLY A 55 12.38 23.86 -21.16
N GLN A 56 11.79 24.29 -20.04
CA GLN A 56 11.95 23.63 -18.74
C GLN A 56 10.60 23.07 -18.30
N LEU A 57 10.61 21.82 -17.85
CA LEU A 57 9.47 21.16 -17.22
C LEU A 57 9.86 20.74 -15.82
N SER A 58 8.96 20.91 -14.86
CA SER A 58 9.13 20.47 -13.48
C SER A 58 7.77 20.11 -12.89
N GLY A 59 7.73 19.13 -11.98
CA GLY A 59 6.50 18.76 -11.28
C GLY A 59 5.52 17.94 -12.13
N LEU A 60 6.00 17.07 -13.02
CA LEU A 60 5.14 16.12 -13.72
C LEU A 60 4.61 15.07 -12.74
N ILE A 61 3.29 14.93 -12.68
CA ILE A 61 2.59 13.93 -11.87
C ILE A 61 1.62 13.19 -12.80
N ILE A 62 1.65 11.86 -12.78
CA ILE A 62 0.76 10.98 -13.53
C ILE A 62 0.12 10.03 -12.52
N GLU A 63 -1.20 10.08 -12.38
CA GLU A 63 -1.96 9.22 -11.48
C GLU A 63 -2.98 8.42 -12.27
N GLN A 64 -3.06 7.12 -12.01
CA GLN A 64 -4.09 6.24 -12.55
C GLN A 64 -5.21 6.12 -11.52
N ASN A 65 -6.05 7.14 -11.36
CA ASN A 65 -7.38 7.12 -10.70
C ASN A 65 -7.99 8.53 -10.62
N GLU A 66 -9.32 8.64 -10.49
CA GLU A 66 -10.08 9.90 -10.30
C GLU A 66 -9.82 10.61 -8.94
N GLU A 67 -8.78 10.21 -8.19
CA GLU A 67 -8.48 10.71 -6.84
C GLU A 67 -7.75 12.07 -6.80
N LEU A 68 -7.66 12.76 -7.95
CA LEU A 68 -7.05 14.09 -8.09
C LEU A 68 -7.72 15.17 -7.22
N GLN A 69 -8.93 14.90 -6.70
CA GLN A 69 -9.65 15.80 -5.79
C GLN A 69 -8.84 16.07 -4.50
N ARG A 70 -8.03 15.13 -4.01
CA ARG A 70 -7.25 15.29 -2.75
C ARG A 70 -5.88 15.97 -2.93
N SER A 71 -5.30 15.99 -4.14
CA SER A 71 -4.02 16.67 -4.43
C SER A 71 -4.17 18.09 -5.03
N SER A 72 -5.41 18.52 -5.29
CA SER A 72 -5.75 19.78 -5.98
C SER A 72 -5.38 21.07 -5.23
N ASN A 73 -5.24 21.04 -3.91
CA ASN A 73 -4.90 22.24 -3.13
C ASN A 73 -3.48 22.73 -3.44
N CYS A 74 -2.52 21.82 -3.64
CA CYS A 74 -1.14 22.22 -3.88
C CYS A 74 -0.95 22.90 -5.25
N ILE A 75 -1.67 22.42 -6.27
CA ILE A 75 -1.65 23.01 -7.63
C ILE A 75 -2.04 24.50 -7.60
N ARG A 76 -2.86 24.92 -6.63
CA ARG A 76 -3.35 26.30 -6.49
C ARG A 76 -2.62 27.12 -5.41
N GLU A 77 -2.15 26.50 -4.33
CA GLU A 77 -1.74 27.21 -3.11
C GLU A 77 -0.30 26.90 -2.65
N CYS A 78 0.42 26.00 -3.31
CA CYS A 78 1.83 25.75 -2.98
C CYS A 78 2.73 26.88 -3.46
N HIS A 79 3.34 27.57 -2.49
CA HIS A 79 4.20 28.71 -2.75
C HIS A 79 5.46 28.62 -1.90
N GLN A 80 6.53 29.21 -2.44
CA GLN A 80 7.73 29.52 -1.70
C GLN A 80 7.72 31.02 -1.42
N TYR A 81 7.76 31.40 -0.16
CA TYR A 81 7.71 32.80 0.25
C TYR A 81 8.50 33.02 1.53
N LEU A 82 8.86 34.27 1.77
CA LEU A 82 9.35 34.67 3.07
C LEU A 82 8.17 35.08 3.95
N ASP A 83 8.29 34.87 5.25
CA ASP A 83 7.23 35.18 6.21
C ASP A 83 7.83 35.72 7.50
N ILE A 84 7.07 36.51 8.24
CA ILE A 84 7.43 36.95 9.59
C ILE A 84 6.39 36.36 10.54
N PRO A 85 6.72 35.27 11.26
CA PRO A 85 5.79 34.60 12.16
C PRO A 85 5.27 35.57 13.22
N ASP A 86 3.99 35.43 13.56
CA ASP A 86 3.33 36.13 14.66
C ASP A 86 3.38 37.67 14.60
N VAL A 87 3.72 38.25 13.44
CA VAL A 87 3.86 39.71 13.29
C VAL A 87 2.59 40.48 13.65
N GLN A 88 1.41 39.93 13.28
CA GLN A 88 0.12 40.56 13.56
C GLN A 88 -0.26 40.52 15.05
N SER A 89 0.37 39.65 15.84
CA SER A 89 0.12 39.54 17.29
C SER A 89 0.96 40.53 18.10
N LYS A 90 1.96 41.18 17.49
CA LYS A 90 2.82 42.13 18.18
C LYS A 90 2.12 43.48 18.34
N PRO A 91 2.14 44.08 19.54
CA PRO A 91 1.56 45.40 19.77
C PRO A 91 2.30 46.47 18.96
N ASN A 92 1.56 47.49 18.51
CA ASN A 92 2.10 48.64 17.76
C ASN A 92 2.82 48.28 16.45
N VAL A 93 2.44 47.17 15.82
CA VAL A 93 2.96 46.75 14.53
C VAL A 93 1.83 46.67 13.51
N GLU A 94 1.94 47.43 12.43
CA GLU A 94 1.11 47.22 11.24
C GLU A 94 1.90 46.45 10.19
N PHE A 95 1.32 45.37 9.68
CA PHE A 95 1.93 44.56 8.64
C PHE A 95 0.96 44.37 7.48
N ILE A 96 1.38 44.78 6.28
CA ILE A 96 0.65 44.61 5.03
C ILE A 96 1.54 43.86 4.05
N SER A 97 0.99 42.89 3.35
CA SER A 97 1.69 42.10 2.33
C SER A 97 0.86 42.02 1.06
N ASN A 98 1.51 41.92 -0.09
CA ASN A 98 0.84 41.67 -1.36
C ASN A 98 0.44 40.18 -1.50
N SER A 99 -0.38 39.86 -2.52
CA SER A 99 -0.97 38.53 -2.71
C SER A 99 0.06 37.40 -2.84
N ASN A 100 1.17 37.64 -3.53
CA ASN A 100 2.25 36.67 -3.71
C ASN A 100 3.35 36.75 -2.62
N ARG A 101 3.14 37.57 -1.58
CA ARG A 101 4.04 37.75 -0.43
C ARG A 101 5.48 38.14 -0.79
N SER A 102 5.68 38.82 -1.91
CA SER A 102 6.99 39.34 -2.35
C SER A 102 7.31 40.74 -1.83
N MET A 103 6.34 41.44 -1.25
CA MET A 103 6.48 42.80 -0.75
C MET A 103 5.76 42.94 0.59
N TRP A 104 6.44 43.54 1.56
CA TRP A 104 5.86 43.87 2.86
C TRP A 104 5.99 45.35 3.16
N ILE A 105 4.95 45.89 3.81
CA ILE A 105 4.96 47.21 4.42
C ILE A 105 4.81 46.97 5.91
N LEU A 106 5.85 47.35 6.66
CA LEU A 106 5.90 47.22 8.10
C LEU A 106 5.94 48.61 8.72
N ARG A 107 5.03 48.90 9.66
CA ARG A 107 5.08 50.12 10.47
C ARG A 107 5.27 49.75 11.94
N THR A 108 6.27 50.35 12.56
CA THR A 108 6.61 50.17 13.98
C THR A 108 6.85 51.54 14.62
N ASP A 109 6.80 51.58 15.94
CA ASP A 109 7.08 52.78 16.75
C ASP A 109 8.58 53.08 16.87
N THR A 110 9.43 52.06 16.80
CA THR A 110 10.87 52.16 17.06
C THR A 110 11.70 51.35 16.05
N ALA A 111 12.94 51.80 15.81
CA ALA A 111 13.93 51.08 15.01
C ALA A 111 14.27 49.71 15.61
N LYS A 112 14.29 49.60 16.95
CA LYS A 112 14.53 48.33 17.64
C LYS A 112 13.45 47.29 17.38
N SER A 113 12.17 47.70 17.40
CA SER A 113 11.05 46.82 17.05
C SER A 113 11.17 46.31 15.61
N TYR A 114 11.58 47.17 14.68
CA TYR A 114 11.85 46.80 13.29
C TYR A 114 13.00 45.78 13.18
N GLU A 115 14.14 46.02 13.83
CA GLU A 115 15.27 45.07 13.86
C GLU A 115 14.87 43.71 14.44
N ASP A 116 14.11 43.70 15.52
CA ASP A 116 13.67 42.46 16.17
C ASP A 116 12.68 41.68 15.30
N LEU A 117 11.91 42.33 14.44
CA LEU A 117 11.07 41.67 13.45
C LEU A 117 11.89 41.04 12.31
N LEU A 118 12.88 41.76 11.79
CA LEU A 118 13.73 41.25 10.70
C LEU A 118 14.52 39.99 11.10
N LYS A 119 14.90 39.87 12.39
CA LYS A 119 15.59 38.68 12.91
C LYS A 119 14.74 37.40 12.84
N HIS A 120 13.42 37.52 12.72
CA HIS A 120 12.48 36.40 12.70
C HIS A 120 11.94 36.09 11.30
N ILE A 121 12.51 36.65 10.24
CA ILE A 121 12.13 36.28 8.87
C ILE A 121 12.45 34.80 8.65
N VAL A 122 11.43 34.04 8.26
CA VAL A 122 11.56 32.63 7.92
C VAL A 122 11.28 32.41 6.44
N TYR A 123 11.92 31.38 5.89
CA TYR A 123 11.59 30.85 4.59
C TYR A 123 10.51 29.77 4.75
N ARG A 124 9.40 29.91 4.03
CA ARG A 124 8.32 28.91 4.00
C ARG A 124 8.22 28.29 2.61
N ASN A 125 8.04 26.98 2.60
CA ASN A 125 7.83 26.17 1.42
C ASN A 125 6.62 25.27 1.69
N THR A 126 5.47 25.57 1.08
CA THR A 126 4.21 24.86 1.37
C THR A 126 3.93 23.68 0.44
N PHE A 127 4.92 23.25 -0.33
CA PHE A 127 4.81 22.07 -1.19
C PHE A 127 4.77 20.79 -0.35
N GLU A 128 3.68 20.02 -0.47
CA GLU A 128 3.48 18.74 0.22
C GLU A 128 3.10 17.65 -0.80
N PRO A 129 3.61 16.40 -0.68
CA PRO A 129 4.59 15.91 0.28
C PRO A 129 6.06 16.19 -0.12
N ILE A 130 6.30 16.60 -1.37
CA ILE A 130 7.63 16.82 -1.93
C ILE A 130 7.67 18.21 -2.56
N GLY A 131 8.59 19.05 -2.08
CA GLY A 131 8.81 20.40 -2.61
C GLY A 131 10.08 20.55 -3.44
N PRO A 132 10.21 21.65 -4.19
CA PRO A 132 11.41 21.92 -4.97
C PRO A 132 12.60 22.17 -4.03
N TYR A 133 13.69 21.45 -4.27
CA TYR A 133 14.92 21.52 -3.49
C TYR A 133 15.99 22.42 -4.17
N GLY A 134 17.19 22.44 -3.60
CA GLY A 134 18.33 23.19 -4.12
C GLY A 134 18.47 24.60 -3.54
N GLN A 135 19.26 25.44 -4.20
CA GLN A 135 19.59 26.79 -3.69
C GLN A 135 18.54 27.83 -4.09
N ARG A 136 18.26 28.76 -3.17
CA ARG A 136 17.43 29.96 -3.39
C ARG A 136 18.25 31.20 -3.10
N LYS A 137 18.39 32.07 -4.09
CA LYS A 137 18.97 33.41 -3.92
C LYS A 137 17.86 34.36 -3.45
N ILE A 138 18.00 34.86 -2.24
CA ILE A 138 17.12 35.86 -1.65
C ILE A 138 17.78 37.23 -1.81
N ILE A 139 17.02 38.19 -2.32
CA ILE A 139 17.44 39.60 -2.46
C ILE A 139 16.38 40.45 -1.77
N ILE A 140 16.74 41.10 -0.66
CA ILE A 140 15.87 42.00 0.07
C ILE A 140 16.29 43.44 -0.25
N ARG A 141 15.35 44.20 -0.78
CA ARG A 141 15.47 45.65 -0.97
C ARG A 141 14.54 46.33 0.03
N THR A 142 15.07 47.27 0.78
CA THR A 142 14.34 47.91 1.86
C THR A 142 14.42 49.42 1.70
N GLY A 143 13.26 50.07 1.66
CA GLY A 143 13.13 51.51 1.83
C GLY A 143 12.54 51.82 3.20
N VAL A 144 13.11 52.77 3.92
CA VAL A 144 12.64 53.23 5.23
C VAL A 144 12.16 54.68 5.11
N LYS A 145 11.03 54.97 5.75
CA LYS A 145 10.49 56.32 5.88
C LYS A 145 10.25 56.61 7.36
N CYS A 146 11.00 57.57 7.91
CA CYS A 146 10.85 57.95 9.32
C CYS A 146 9.66 58.89 9.51
N LEU A 147 9.15 58.97 10.74
CA LEU A 147 8.07 59.87 11.09
C LEU A 147 8.50 61.33 10.85
N GLY A 148 7.69 62.07 10.09
CA GLY A 148 7.96 63.48 9.76
C GLY A 148 8.83 63.69 8.51
N GLU A 149 9.41 62.63 7.94
CA GLU A 149 10.13 62.72 6.67
C GLU A 149 9.18 62.56 5.48
N VAL A 150 9.45 63.31 4.41
CA VAL A 150 8.70 63.20 3.14
C VAL A 150 9.30 62.10 2.28
N ASN A 151 10.63 62.01 2.27
CA ASN A 151 11.40 61.11 1.42
C ASN A 151 11.55 59.72 2.04
N THR A 152 11.76 58.71 1.19
CA THR A 152 12.12 57.36 1.59
C THR A 152 13.61 57.16 1.38
N HIS A 153 14.27 56.50 2.32
CA HIS A 153 15.70 56.21 2.28
C HIS A 153 15.91 54.71 2.01
N ASP A 154 16.69 54.40 0.97
CA ASP A 154 17.04 53.02 0.66
C ASP A 154 18.13 52.52 1.60
N LEU A 155 17.93 51.33 2.15
CA LEU A 155 18.95 50.59 2.89
C LEU A 155 19.79 49.73 1.93
N PRO A 156 20.98 49.28 2.36
CA PRO A 156 21.80 48.36 1.59
C PRO A 156 21.03 47.10 1.19
N ILE A 157 21.22 46.66 -0.06
CA ILE A 157 20.60 45.44 -0.57
C ILE A 157 21.18 44.24 0.17
N PHE A 158 20.33 43.46 0.82
CA PHE A 158 20.73 42.23 1.49
C PHE A 158 20.55 41.05 0.54
N THR A 159 21.62 40.28 0.31
CA THR A 159 21.59 39.08 -0.52
C THR A 159 21.99 37.86 0.31
N ARG A 160 21.20 36.79 0.28
CA ARG A 160 21.49 35.54 0.98
C ARG A 160 21.12 34.33 0.14
N TYR A 161 21.76 33.21 0.42
CA TYR A 161 21.45 31.92 -0.18
C TYR A 161 20.87 31.00 0.89
N ILE A 162 19.77 30.32 0.57
CA ILE A 162 19.21 29.23 1.36
C ILE A 162 19.37 27.95 0.56
N SER A 163 19.87 26.90 1.19
CA SER A 163 19.89 25.55 0.63
C SER A 163 18.72 24.76 1.19
N ILE A 164 17.91 24.21 0.29
CA ILE A 164 16.80 23.31 0.63
C ILE A 164 17.28 21.91 0.26
N ASP A 165 17.36 21.03 1.26
CA ASP A 165 17.79 19.66 1.04
C ASP A 165 16.78 18.91 0.17
N GLU A 166 17.29 17.96 -0.62
CA GLU A 166 16.45 17.05 -1.38
C GLU A 166 15.68 16.16 -0.39
N PRO A 167 14.34 16.07 -0.52
CA PRO A 167 13.56 15.23 0.37
C PRO A 167 13.93 13.77 0.16
N LYS A 168 14.37 13.12 1.24
CA LYS A 168 14.60 11.67 1.24
C LYS A 168 13.23 11.00 1.23
N ILE A 169 12.91 10.29 0.16
CA ILE A 169 11.71 9.46 0.11
C ILE A 169 11.86 8.39 1.22
N PRO A 170 10.94 8.33 2.19
CA PRO A 170 11.05 7.34 3.26
C PRO A 170 10.95 5.94 2.65
N ILE A 171 11.77 5.03 3.15
CA ILE A 171 11.69 3.63 2.75
C ILE A 171 10.37 3.08 3.28
N LYS A 172 9.52 2.62 2.38
CA LYS A 172 8.29 1.90 2.68
C LYS A 172 8.56 0.42 2.49
N ILE A 173 8.14 -0.38 3.47
CA ILE A 173 8.09 -1.83 3.36
C ILE A 173 6.62 -2.23 3.54
N GLU A 174 6.08 -2.97 2.58
CA GLU A 174 4.66 -3.33 2.53
C GLU A 174 4.50 -4.85 2.45
N LEU A 175 3.71 -5.40 3.36
CA LEU A 175 3.34 -6.80 3.42
C LEU A 175 1.99 -6.99 2.69
N LYS A 176 1.92 -7.96 1.76
CA LYS A 176 0.66 -8.40 1.13
C LYS A 176 0.51 -9.91 1.24
N ALA A 177 -0.65 -10.40 1.66
CA ALA A 177 -0.98 -11.83 1.72
C ALA A 177 -2.50 -12.03 1.69
N ASP A 178 -2.92 -13.28 1.48
CA ASP A 178 -4.31 -13.68 1.71
C ASP A 178 -4.60 -13.62 3.21
N THR A 179 -5.77 -13.08 3.56
CA THR A 179 -6.11 -12.77 4.95
C THR A 179 -7.25 -13.60 5.51
N ASN A 180 -7.95 -14.39 4.69
CA ASN A 180 -9.07 -15.20 5.15
C ASN A 180 -8.90 -16.62 4.66
N TYR A 181 -8.75 -17.55 5.60
CA TYR A 181 -8.66 -18.97 5.33
C TYR A 181 -9.84 -19.70 5.96
N ILE A 182 -10.47 -20.54 5.15
CA ILE A 182 -11.43 -21.54 5.59
C ILE A 182 -10.74 -22.88 5.43
N VAL A 183 -10.60 -23.60 6.54
CA VAL A 183 -9.79 -24.81 6.61
C VAL A 183 -10.58 -25.94 7.26
N PRO A 184 -10.50 -27.17 6.73
CA PRO A 184 -11.16 -28.30 7.36
C PRO A 184 -10.41 -28.69 8.64
N GLU A 185 -11.16 -29.24 9.60
CA GLU A 185 -10.65 -29.61 10.92
C GLU A 185 -9.39 -30.51 10.87
N ASP A 186 -9.35 -31.47 9.94
CA ASP A 186 -8.24 -32.41 9.77
C ASP A 186 -6.94 -31.73 9.28
N ALA A 187 -7.06 -30.64 8.51
CA ALA A 187 -5.90 -29.88 8.04
C ALA A 187 -5.21 -29.12 9.17
N ILE A 188 -5.97 -28.63 10.15
CA ILE A 188 -5.41 -27.89 11.30
C ILE A 188 -4.60 -28.81 12.21
N ASN A 189 -5.04 -30.07 12.38
CA ASN A 189 -4.30 -31.06 13.14
C ASN A 189 -2.92 -31.36 12.51
N ARG A 190 -2.82 -31.31 11.17
CA ARG A 190 -1.56 -31.47 10.43
C ARG A 190 -0.72 -30.20 10.40
N GLY A 191 -1.38 -29.05 10.48
CA GLY A 191 -0.78 -27.73 10.44
C GLY A 191 -1.04 -27.00 9.13
N ILE A 192 -1.30 -25.70 9.27
CA ILE A 192 -1.57 -24.82 8.13
C ILE A 192 -0.54 -23.68 8.10
N TYR A 193 -0.05 -23.35 6.91
CA TYR A 193 0.85 -22.22 6.72
C TYR A 193 0.06 -20.91 6.71
N LEU A 194 0.32 -20.05 7.70
CA LEU A 194 -0.45 -18.83 7.92
C LEU A 194 -0.22 -17.78 6.82
N PHE A 195 1.00 -17.72 6.30
CA PHE A 195 1.46 -16.65 5.41
C PHE A 195 1.93 -17.19 4.05
N ARG A 196 1.35 -18.28 3.57
CA ARG A 196 1.82 -18.99 2.35
C ARG A 196 1.91 -18.11 1.10
N THR A 197 1.04 -17.10 0.98
CA THR A 197 1.01 -16.15 -0.15
C THR A 197 1.69 -14.81 0.15
N LEU A 198 2.36 -14.69 1.30
CA LEU A 198 2.99 -13.44 1.73
C LEU A 198 4.02 -12.95 0.72
N SER A 199 3.90 -11.71 0.30
CA SER A 199 4.87 -11.00 -0.52
C SER A 199 5.24 -9.70 0.16
N ILE A 200 6.54 -9.40 0.23
CA ILE A 200 7.08 -8.21 0.87
C ILE A 200 7.65 -7.28 -0.20
N TYR A 201 7.12 -6.07 -0.28
CA TYR A 201 7.51 -5.06 -1.27
C TYR A 201 8.25 -3.91 -0.59
N THR A 202 9.20 -3.31 -1.31
CA THR A 202 9.87 -2.10 -0.85
C THR A 202 10.16 -1.13 -2.00
N ASN A 203 10.17 0.17 -1.70
CA ASN A 203 10.68 1.21 -2.61
C ASN A 203 12.18 1.53 -2.39
N ALA A 204 12.88 0.71 -1.60
CA ALA A 204 14.30 0.90 -1.33
C ALA A 204 15.15 0.78 -2.61
N MET A 205 16.03 1.76 -2.84
CA MET A 205 16.91 1.80 -4.02
C MET A 205 18.07 0.80 -3.91
N LYS A 206 18.54 0.50 -2.69
CA LYS A 206 19.57 -0.51 -2.43
C LYS A 206 18.95 -1.67 -1.67
N LYS A 207 19.33 -2.91 -2.02
CA LYS A 207 18.82 -4.12 -1.35
C LYS A 207 18.97 -4.06 0.17
N SER A 208 20.15 -3.66 0.66
CA SER A 208 20.41 -3.57 2.11
C SER A 208 19.54 -2.54 2.83
N GLN A 209 19.03 -1.52 2.12
CA GLN A 209 18.14 -0.51 2.72
C GLN A 209 16.75 -1.08 3.07
N GLY A 210 16.34 -2.15 2.39
CA GLY A 210 15.07 -2.83 2.65
C GLY A 210 15.19 -3.98 3.66
N ASP A 211 16.38 -4.26 4.21
CA ASP A 211 16.58 -5.35 5.16
C ASP A 211 15.65 -5.19 6.37
N ILE A 212 15.20 -6.33 6.90
CA ILE A 212 14.26 -6.39 8.02
C ILE A 212 15.05 -6.71 9.29
N SER A 213 14.73 -6.02 10.39
CA SER A 213 15.35 -6.27 11.69
C SER A 213 14.55 -7.24 12.55
N ASP A 214 13.22 -7.12 12.53
CA ASP A 214 12.34 -7.87 13.41
C ASP A 214 10.97 -8.07 12.75
N CYS A 215 10.34 -9.21 13.00
CA CYS A 215 8.92 -9.44 12.71
C CYS A 215 8.22 -10.00 13.94
N THR A 216 7.03 -9.46 14.20
CA THR A 216 6.17 -9.85 15.32
C THR A 216 4.88 -10.41 14.78
N LEU A 217 4.55 -11.62 15.24
CA LEU A 217 3.28 -12.29 15.01
C LEU A 217 2.52 -12.31 16.32
N ILE A 218 1.34 -11.70 16.35
CA ILE A 218 0.46 -11.65 17.53
C ILE A 218 -0.74 -12.55 17.28
N THR A 219 -1.11 -13.35 18.27
CA THR A 219 -2.29 -14.23 18.21
C THR A 219 -3.44 -13.65 19.02
N GLN A 220 -4.64 -13.63 18.44
CA GLN A 220 -5.85 -13.22 19.12
C GLN A 220 -6.99 -14.23 18.89
N PRO A 221 -7.56 -14.83 19.95
CA PRO A 221 -7.07 -14.79 21.35
C PRO A 221 -5.73 -15.52 21.50
N SER A 222 -5.11 -15.43 22.69
CA SER A 222 -3.88 -16.17 23.01
C SER A 222 -4.05 -17.68 22.78
N LEU A 223 -2.94 -18.35 22.47
CA LEU A 223 -2.88 -19.79 22.26
C LEU A 223 -3.18 -20.54 23.56
N SER A 224 -3.95 -21.61 23.43
CA SER A 224 -4.18 -22.58 24.49
C SER A 224 -3.07 -23.65 24.52
N ASN A 225 -3.08 -24.51 25.54
CA ASN A 225 -2.09 -25.58 25.70
C ASN A 225 -2.15 -26.66 24.61
N THR A 226 -3.20 -26.68 23.78
CA THR A 226 -3.35 -27.63 22.67
C THR A 226 -2.99 -27.02 21.32
N GLU A 227 -2.51 -25.78 21.32
CA GLU A 227 -2.15 -25.02 20.14
C GLU A 227 -0.69 -24.64 20.15
N GLN A 228 -0.13 -24.55 18.95
CA GLN A 228 1.28 -24.23 18.78
C GLN A 228 1.50 -23.52 17.44
N ILE A 229 2.42 -22.56 17.44
CA ILE A 229 2.99 -22.00 16.23
C ILE A 229 4.34 -22.65 16.00
N ILE A 230 4.50 -23.29 14.84
CA ILE A 230 5.77 -23.83 14.39
C ILE A 230 6.48 -22.76 13.57
N VAL A 231 7.65 -22.38 14.06
CA VAL A 231 8.59 -21.50 13.37
C VAL A 231 9.79 -22.34 12.94
N PRO A 232 10.14 -22.38 11.65
CA PRO A 232 11.31 -23.10 11.15
C PRO A 232 12.61 -22.75 11.88
N GLN A 233 13.61 -23.62 11.79
CA GLN A 233 14.95 -23.30 12.30
C GLN A 233 15.65 -22.35 11.33
N VAL A 234 16.33 -21.36 11.90
CA VAL A 234 17.03 -20.30 11.16
C VAL A 234 18.35 -20.02 11.88
N SER A 235 19.46 -20.02 11.13
CA SER A 235 20.81 -19.89 11.69
C SER A 235 21.14 -18.46 12.12
N ASN A 236 20.59 -17.46 11.41
CA ASN A 236 20.94 -16.05 11.57
C ASN A 236 19.89 -15.22 12.32
N LEU A 237 18.75 -15.84 12.68
CA LEU A 237 17.62 -15.18 13.30
C LEU A 237 17.27 -15.86 14.63
N LYS A 238 16.91 -15.05 15.61
CA LYS A 238 16.45 -15.51 16.93
C LYS A 238 14.93 -15.56 16.92
N LYS A 239 14.37 -16.59 17.55
CA LYS A 239 12.92 -16.74 17.73
C LYS A 239 12.55 -16.82 19.20
N GLN A 240 11.50 -16.12 19.56
CA GLN A 240 10.85 -16.21 20.87
C GLN A 240 9.38 -16.55 20.62
N VAL A 241 8.94 -17.71 21.11
CA VAL A 241 7.57 -18.19 20.94
C VAL A 241 6.90 -18.17 22.32
N SER A 242 5.71 -17.59 22.39
CA SER A 242 4.88 -17.54 23.60
C SER A 242 3.43 -17.88 23.25
N ASN A 243 2.58 -17.94 24.27
CA ASN A 243 1.14 -18.12 24.04
C ASN A 243 0.50 -16.88 23.41
N GLU A 244 1.18 -15.73 23.37
CA GLU A 244 0.67 -14.50 22.76
C GLU A 244 1.12 -14.33 21.31
N GLY A 245 2.10 -15.14 20.86
CA GLY A 245 2.60 -15.10 19.49
C GLY A 245 4.08 -15.43 19.35
N VAL A 246 4.71 -14.83 18.34
CA VAL A 246 6.11 -15.07 17.97
C VAL A 246 6.82 -13.74 17.72
N MET A 247 8.02 -13.58 18.27
CA MET A 247 8.96 -12.53 17.88
C MET A 247 10.16 -13.17 17.16
N ILE A 248 10.46 -12.69 15.95
CA ILE A 248 11.62 -13.10 15.15
C ILE A 248 12.53 -11.90 15.03
N SER A 249 13.75 -11.97 15.57
CA SER A 249 14.70 -10.85 15.62
C SER A 249 16.04 -11.21 14.99
N GLY A 250 16.62 -10.26 14.27
CA GLY A 250 17.90 -10.39 13.58
C GLY A 250 17.86 -9.73 12.20
N ILE A 251 18.99 -9.15 11.79
CA ILE A 251 19.05 -8.41 10.53
C ILE A 251 19.21 -9.39 9.38
N GLU A 252 18.25 -9.43 8.47
CA GLU A 252 18.30 -10.25 7.27
C GLU A 252 17.58 -9.59 6.09
N SER A 253 17.85 -10.12 4.90
CA SER A 253 17.20 -9.66 3.66
C SER A 253 15.68 -9.92 3.66
N ILE A 254 14.96 -9.13 2.86
CA ILE A 254 13.52 -9.32 2.60
C ILE A 254 13.23 -10.76 2.14
N ASP A 255 14.05 -11.30 1.23
CA ASP A 255 13.84 -12.64 0.67
C ASP A 255 13.97 -13.74 1.74
N ALA A 256 14.92 -13.59 2.67
CA ALA A 256 15.12 -14.51 3.78
C ALA A 256 13.91 -14.47 4.74
N TYR A 257 13.46 -13.27 5.13
CA TYR A 257 12.28 -13.10 5.98
C TYR A 257 11.01 -13.61 5.30
N GLN A 258 10.79 -13.27 4.02
CA GLN A 258 9.63 -13.75 3.25
C GLN A 258 9.59 -15.28 3.21
N SER A 259 10.73 -15.92 2.94
CA SER A 259 10.84 -17.38 2.86
C SER A 259 10.57 -18.05 4.22
N LEU A 260 11.06 -17.46 5.31
CA LEU A 260 10.81 -17.93 6.68
C LEU A 260 9.33 -17.78 7.07
N LEU A 261 8.77 -16.58 6.88
CA LEU A 261 7.41 -16.26 7.30
C LEU A 261 6.38 -17.10 6.56
N ARG A 262 6.59 -17.39 5.26
CA ARG A 262 5.76 -18.30 4.46
C ARG A 262 5.66 -19.72 5.03
N GLN A 263 6.65 -20.14 5.82
CA GLN A 263 6.73 -21.47 6.42
C GLN A 263 6.24 -21.53 7.87
N ILE A 264 5.80 -20.40 8.45
CA ILE A 264 5.20 -20.40 9.78
C ILE A 264 3.87 -21.14 9.72
N ALA A 265 3.75 -22.19 10.53
CA ALA A 265 2.58 -23.04 10.57
C ALA A 265 1.86 -22.94 11.93
N TYR A 266 0.53 -22.99 11.89
CA TYR A 266 -0.31 -23.11 13.07
C TYR A 266 -0.92 -24.50 13.15
N ILE A 267 -0.85 -25.11 14.33
CA ILE A 267 -1.44 -26.42 14.64
C ILE A 267 -2.32 -26.28 15.88
N SER A 268 -3.50 -26.91 15.84
CA SER A 268 -4.36 -27.12 17.00
C SER A 268 -4.70 -28.61 17.11
N ARG A 269 -4.52 -29.20 18.29
CA ARG A 269 -4.81 -30.63 18.56
C ARG A 269 -6.23 -30.87 19.10
N THR A 270 -6.89 -29.81 19.57
CA THR A 270 -8.29 -29.83 19.98
C THR A 270 -8.98 -28.61 19.38
N PRO A 271 -9.38 -28.66 18.11
CA PRO A 271 -10.16 -27.59 17.49
C PRO A 271 -11.58 -27.59 18.08
N ILE A 272 -11.72 -27.16 19.33
CA ILE A 272 -13.01 -27.05 19.99
C ILE A 272 -13.75 -25.87 19.33
N THR A 273 -14.78 -26.20 18.57
CA THR A 273 -15.99 -25.43 18.25
C THR A 273 -15.91 -23.89 18.43
N TYR A 274 -15.87 -23.20 17.28
CA TYR A 274 -16.35 -21.82 17.02
C TYR A 274 -15.49 -20.60 17.41
N VAL A 275 -14.16 -20.71 17.51
CA VAL A 275 -13.31 -19.51 17.66
C VAL A 275 -12.55 -19.23 16.36
N ASP A 276 -12.96 -18.17 15.65
CA ASP A 276 -12.15 -17.59 14.56
C ASP A 276 -10.80 -17.15 15.15
N ARG A 277 -9.69 -17.65 14.59
CA ARG A 277 -8.34 -17.30 15.03
C ARG A 277 -7.80 -16.15 14.20
N THR A 278 -7.31 -15.10 14.85
CA THR A 278 -6.66 -13.99 14.16
C THR A 278 -5.16 -13.98 14.46
N PHE A 279 -4.36 -13.89 13.41
CA PHE A 279 -2.91 -13.81 13.44
C PHE A 279 -2.48 -12.49 12.80
N THR A 280 -1.91 -11.59 13.60
CA THR A 280 -1.48 -10.27 13.14
C THR A 280 0.04 -10.26 12.96
N LEU A 281 0.51 -10.08 11.72
CA LEU A 281 1.93 -9.98 11.39
C LEU A 281 2.29 -8.52 11.10
N SER A 282 3.36 -8.05 11.73
CA SER A 282 4.05 -6.81 11.37
C SER A 282 5.55 -7.01 11.41
N CYS A 283 6.28 -6.23 10.63
CA CYS A 283 7.74 -6.25 10.57
C CYS A 283 8.30 -4.84 10.72
N VAL A 284 9.59 -4.75 11.01
CA VAL A 284 10.33 -3.50 11.16
C VAL A 284 11.50 -3.52 10.19
N GLY A 285 11.58 -2.49 9.34
CA GLY A 285 12.74 -2.26 8.49
C GLY A 285 13.95 -1.81 9.30
N LEU A 286 15.14 -2.21 8.87
CA LEU A 286 16.41 -1.83 9.49
C LEU A 286 16.65 -0.32 9.44
N TYR A 287 16.38 0.29 8.28
CA TYR A 287 16.60 1.72 8.05
C TYR A 287 15.37 2.53 8.47
N ASP A 288 15.61 3.65 9.16
CA ASP A 288 14.62 4.55 9.76
C ASP A 288 13.60 3.88 10.71
N LYS A 289 13.82 2.61 11.10
CA LYS A 289 12.93 1.79 11.94
C LYS A 289 11.46 1.87 11.50
N VAL A 290 11.25 1.87 10.18
CA VAL A 290 9.91 2.00 9.62
C VAL A 290 9.14 0.70 9.87
N PHE A 291 8.00 0.81 10.53
CA PHE A 291 7.07 -0.30 10.67
C PHE A 291 6.38 -0.57 9.34
N THR A 292 6.25 -1.84 8.98
CA THR A 292 5.37 -2.24 7.89
C THR A 292 3.91 -2.00 8.26
N ASN A 293 3.01 -2.11 7.28
CA ASN A 293 1.61 -2.36 7.58
C ASN A 293 1.44 -3.68 8.36
N GLU A 294 0.30 -3.81 9.03
CA GLU A 294 -0.13 -5.06 9.66
C GLU A 294 -0.92 -5.91 8.66
N ILE A 295 -0.64 -7.21 8.61
CA ILE A 295 -1.52 -8.20 7.97
C ILE A 295 -2.26 -8.96 9.07
N ARG A 296 -3.59 -9.04 8.97
CA ARG A 296 -4.43 -9.82 9.87
C ARG A 296 -5.00 -11.03 9.15
N VAL A 297 -4.43 -12.20 9.40
CA VAL A 297 -4.90 -13.48 8.87
C VAL A 297 -5.96 -14.04 9.82
N ARG A 298 -7.17 -14.27 9.31
CA ARG A 298 -8.27 -14.94 9.98
C ARG A 298 -8.38 -16.38 9.49
N VAL A 299 -8.38 -17.31 10.43
CA VAL A 299 -8.55 -18.74 10.18
C VAL A 299 -9.87 -19.18 10.78
N ARG A 300 -10.76 -19.68 9.92
CA ARG A 300 -12.04 -20.28 10.28
C ARG A 300 -12.00 -21.78 10.02
N ILE A 301 -12.49 -22.55 10.97
CA ILE A 301 -12.51 -24.02 10.92
C ILE A 301 -13.87 -24.48 10.37
N GLU A 302 -13.86 -25.23 9.28
CA GLU A 302 -15.04 -25.92 8.76
C GLU A 302 -15.07 -27.37 9.25
N LYS A 303 -16.23 -27.78 9.78
CA LYS A 303 -16.48 -29.16 10.15
C LYS A 303 -16.84 -29.96 8.89
N GLN A 304 -16.21 -31.10 8.68
CA GLN A 304 -16.73 -32.06 7.70
C GLN A 304 -18.10 -32.57 8.18
N MET A 305 -19.14 -32.29 7.39
CA MET A 305 -20.41 -33.01 7.52
C MET A 305 -20.16 -34.46 7.10
N VAL A 306 -20.20 -35.38 8.07
CA VAL A 306 -20.27 -36.82 7.77
C VAL A 306 -21.65 -37.07 7.15
N PRO A 307 -21.78 -37.66 5.94
CA PRO A 307 -23.06 -38.10 5.43
C PRO A 307 -23.64 -39.14 6.39
N SER A 308 -24.83 -38.89 6.94
CA SER A 308 -25.54 -39.89 7.75
C SER A 308 -25.78 -41.15 6.91
N ALA A 309 -25.29 -42.30 7.36
CA ALA A 309 -25.57 -43.59 6.74
C ALA A 309 -27.09 -43.81 6.62
N PRO A 310 -27.58 -44.47 5.55
CA PRO A 310 -29.00 -44.69 5.38
C PRO A 310 -29.51 -45.68 6.44
N VAL A 311 -30.49 -45.26 7.22
CA VAL A 311 -31.26 -46.14 8.11
C VAL A 311 -32.22 -46.96 7.25
N ALA A 312 -31.82 -48.17 6.86
CA ALA A 312 -32.72 -49.15 6.27
C ALA A 312 -33.21 -50.13 7.36
N ALA A 313 -34.42 -49.84 7.83
CA ALA A 313 -35.43 -50.64 8.52
C ALA A 313 -35.09 -52.07 9.00
N VAL A 314 -35.11 -52.24 10.33
CA VAL A 314 -35.46 -53.50 11.01
C VAL A 314 -36.96 -53.47 11.31
N LEU A 315 -37.77 -54.25 10.60
CA LEU A 315 -39.17 -54.62 10.88
C LEU A 315 -39.46 -55.88 10.06
N SER A 316 -40.01 -57.01 10.50
CA SER A 316 -40.37 -57.59 11.80
C SER A 316 -40.64 -59.07 11.53
N ASN A 317 -40.08 -59.98 12.33
CA ASN A 317 -40.61 -61.33 12.44
C ASN A 317 -41.91 -61.28 13.26
N LYS A 318 -43.04 -61.66 12.66
CA LYS A 318 -44.18 -62.20 13.40
C LYS A 318 -44.61 -63.51 12.76
N LEU A 319 -44.49 -64.55 13.56
CA LEU A 319 -45.01 -65.89 13.40
C LEU A 319 -46.50 -65.89 13.03
N VAL A 320 -46.87 -66.69 12.03
CA VAL A 320 -48.15 -67.40 11.97
C VAL A 320 -47.83 -68.86 11.63
N VAL A 321 -48.39 -69.74 12.46
CA VAL A 321 -48.25 -71.21 12.48
C VAL A 321 -49.39 -71.84 11.67
N ASP A 322 -49.06 -72.92 10.95
CA ASP A 322 -49.90 -73.97 10.33
C ASP A 322 -51.05 -73.53 9.40
N ASN A 323 -51.36 -74.20 8.29
CA ASN A 323 -51.38 -75.64 8.10
C ASN A 323 -51.35 -75.98 6.60
N ASP A 324 -51.00 -77.23 6.35
CA ASP A 324 -51.59 -78.13 5.35
C ASP A 324 -50.69 -78.65 4.22
N GLN A 325 -50.78 -79.96 4.14
CA GLN A 325 -49.98 -80.90 3.40
C GLN A 325 -50.40 -80.90 1.94
N THR A 326 -49.45 -80.99 1.03
CA THR A 326 -49.59 -81.84 -0.16
C THR A 326 -48.23 -82.14 -0.75
N ARG A 327 -47.86 -83.42 -0.64
CA ARG A 327 -46.86 -84.07 -1.49
C ARG A 327 -47.44 -84.16 -2.90
N ASP A 328 -46.65 -83.87 -3.92
CA ASP A 328 -46.42 -84.80 -5.04
C ASP A 328 -45.32 -84.29 -6.01
N ASN A 329 -44.14 -84.88 -5.87
CA ASN A 329 -43.56 -85.82 -6.84
C ASN A 329 -43.38 -85.46 -8.34
N ILE A 330 -42.10 -85.55 -8.75
CA ILE A 330 -41.53 -86.10 -10.02
C ILE A 330 -41.31 -85.13 -11.22
N PHE A 331 -40.05 -84.82 -11.57
CA PHE A 331 -39.28 -85.44 -12.69
C PHE A 331 -37.92 -84.75 -12.91
N ASN A 332 -36.86 -85.58 -12.87
CA ASN A 332 -35.53 -85.36 -13.45
C ASN A 332 -35.60 -85.24 -14.97
N VAL A 333 -34.77 -84.40 -15.60
CA VAL A 333 -33.96 -84.77 -16.79
C VAL A 333 -32.69 -83.88 -16.82
N ASN A 334 -31.53 -84.54 -16.79
CA ASN A 334 -30.23 -84.03 -17.22
C ASN A 334 -30.12 -84.16 -18.76
N GLU A 335 -29.40 -83.25 -19.41
CA GLU A 335 -28.39 -83.45 -20.48
C GLU A 335 -28.19 -82.12 -21.22
N GLU A 336 -26.97 -81.56 -21.20
CA GLU A 336 -26.02 -81.55 -22.33
C GLU A 336 -26.56 -80.73 -23.53
N GLU A 337 -25.86 -79.78 -24.14
CA GLU A 337 -24.45 -79.68 -24.47
C GLU A 337 -24.22 -78.32 -25.19
N SER A 338 -22.95 -77.99 -25.42
CA SER A 338 -22.43 -77.18 -26.55
C SER A 338 -21.78 -75.83 -26.25
N ARG A 339 -20.47 -75.87 -26.51
CA ARG A 339 -19.41 -74.86 -26.53
C ARG A 339 -19.51 -73.91 -27.75
N MET A 340 -18.56 -72.95 -27.72
CA MET A 340 -17.95 -72.17 -28.83
C MET A 340 -18.70 -70.89 -29.22
N GLN A 341 -18.09 -69.72 -29.46
CA GLN A 341 -16.71 -69.25 -29.74
C GLN A 341 -16.66 -67.76 -29.31
N GLN A 342 -15.63 -67.25 -28.62
CA GLN A 342 -14.39 -66.66 -29.15
C GLN A 342 -14.51 -65.54 -30.22
N ASN A 343 -13.95 -64.38 -29.83
CA ASN A 343 -13.12 -63.43 -30.58
C ASN A 343 -13.71 -62.50 -31.65
N LYS A 344 -13.56 -61.20 -31.35
CA LYS A 344 -12.94 -60.08 -32.11
C LYS A 344 -13.78 -58.82 -31.91
N SER A 345 -13.27 -57.61 -31.90
CA SER A 345 -11.94 -57.01 -31.81
C SER A 345 -12.18 -55.51 -31.59
#